data_AF-A0AA42I0G8-F1
#
_entry.id   AF-A0AA42I0G8-F1
#
_cell.length_a   1.000
_cell.length_b   1.000
_cell.length_c   1.000
_cell.angle_alpha   90.00
_cell.angle_beta   90.00
_cell.angle_gamma   90.00
#
_symmetry.space_group_name_H-M   'P 1'
#
loop_
_entity.id
_entity.type
_entity.pdbx_description
1 polymer ?
#
loop_
_entity_poly.entity_id
_entity_poly.type
_entity_poly.pdbx_seq_one_letter_code
_entity_poly.pdbx_strand_id
1 'polypeptide(L)'
;MQNQLPSISDRHPARAWATPLALATALLVAGCSHTSQFAGQSQSVPVPTQWQRSAEAAPVASPADLSRWWQRFGDAPMTALIDQALAANPSVLNAQAVLRQARAQRDVQAAGLLPSVGSSAGATRSRSGNNDASNRYSVGVDASWEPDWWGRQGNAVQAGDANVQAAVASLEGAHVALAAEVALNYIELRSLQERLQIARDNLAIQRENQQITEWRLQAGLVTSLEAEQARQSTAQTAAQLPALQSSLAQSRHALAILTGQPPGALDAQLQTVQPLPVAPEQLAMALPADTLRQRPDVRVQEHKVVAAVANLSAQERANFPSLRLSGSLGLGALTVGALTNGASVATSIAAGLSAPLFDGGANRAKIRAQQAAVEQARIAYRSTVLTALQEVEDALAQLQGDKERLVQLLVAQEAARNASLLANQRYSSGLVDFQTVLDTQRTLLSSQDSVASTRAAISTDHVRLYKALGGGWQPLDTDGQRVGSSTPATL
;
A
#
# COMPACT_ATOMS: atom_id res chain seq x y z
N MET A 1 -94.06 -11.65 -42.34
CA MET A 1 -93.79 -12.85 -43.14
C MET A 1 -92.58 -13.54 -42.55
N GLN A 2 -92.82 -14.68 -41.89
CA GLN A 2 -91.82 -15.63 -41.43
C GLN A 2 -91.25 -16.38 -42.63
N ASN A 3 -89.94 -16.66 -42.63
CA ASN A 3 -89.49 -18.00 -43.01
C ASN A 3 -88.09 -18.32 -42.47
N GLN A 4 -87.89 -19.62 -42.26
CA GLN A 4 -86.93 -20.31 -41.41
C GLN A 4 -85.54 -20.63 -42.02
N LEU A 5 -84.52 -20.66 -41.14
CA LEU A 5 -83.41 -21.64 -40.94
C LEU A 5 -82.37 -21.89 -42.08
N PRO A 6 -81.16 -22.48 -41.81
CA PRO A 6 -80.66 -23.13 -40.57
C PRO A 6 -79.24 -22.74 -40.08
N SER A 7 -78.90 -23.26 -38.91
CA SER A 7 -77.60 -23.28 -38.21
C SER A 7 -76.56 -24.21 -38.85
N ILE A 8 -75.30 -23.77 -38.92
CA ILE A 8 -74.14 -24.63 -39.19
C ILE A 8 -73.12 -24.45 -38.06
N SER A 9 -72.87 -25.55 -37.37
CA SER A 9 -71.74 -25.77 -36.47
C SER A 9 -70.46 -25.95 -37.28
N ASP A 10 -69.37 -25.29 -36.92
CA ASP A 10 -68.03 -25.78 -37.28
C ASP A 10 -67.03 -25.59 -36.14
N ARG A 11 -66.47 -26.74 -35.75
CA ARG A 11 -65.39 -26.90 -34.77
C ARG A 11 -64.07 -26.64 -35.50
N HIS A 12 -63.33 -25.61 -35.11
CA HIS A 12 -61.93 -25.48 -35.56
C HIS A 12 -61.03 -26.44 -34.75
N PRO A 13 -60.22 -27.29 -35.40
CA PRO A 13 -59.20 -28.07 -34.72
C PRO A 13 -58.04 -27.14 -34.34
N ALA A 14 -57.76 -27.01 -33.05
CA ALA A 14 -56.55 -26.38 -32.56
C ALA A 14 -55.34 -27.15 -33.09
N ARG A 15 -54.63 -26.55 -34.06
CA ARG A 15 -53.42 -27.09 -34.67
C ARG A 15 -52.34 -27.26 -33.60
N ALA A 16 -51.92 -28.51 -33.44
CA ALA A 16 -50.84 -28.99 -32.59
C ALA A 16 -49.44 -28.59 -33.09
N TRP A 17 -49.18 -27.28 -33.27
CA TRP A 17 -47.85 -26.73 -33.62
C TRP A 17 -47.22 -25.92 -32.48
N ALA A 18 -47.77 -25.98 -31.26
CA ALA A 18 -47.22 -25.31 -30.08
C ALA A 18 -46.15 -26.15 -29.35
N THR A 19 -46.08 -27.46 -29.59
CA THR A 19 -45.20 -28.38 -28.87
C THR A 19 -43.74 -28.42 -29.35
N PRO A 20 -43.38 -28.24 -30.65
CA PRO A 20 -41.96 -28.24 -31.03
C PRO A 20 -41.25 -26.90 -30.71
N LEU A 21 -42.00 -25.78 -30.66
CA LEU A 21 -41.45 -24.46 -30.33
C LEU A 21 -41.06 -24.38 -28.84
N ALA A 22 -41.91 -24.93 -27.95
CA ALA A 22 -41.67 -24.95 -26.51
C ALA A 22 -40.46 -25.82 -26.13
N LEU A 23 -40.26 -26.97 -26.80
CA LEU A 23 -39.13 -27.86 -26.56
C LEU A 23 -37.80 -27.26 -27.04
N ALA A 24 -37.82 -26.52 -28.16
CA ALA A 24 -36.64 -25.80 -28.67
C ALA A 24 -36.22 -24.63 -27.75
N THR A 25 -37.17 -23.88 -27.18
CA THR A 25 -36.88 -22.88 -26.14
C THR A 25 -36.35 -23.49 -24.84
N ALA A 26 -36.84 -24.67 -24.44
CA ALA A 26 -36.35 -25.35 -23.23
C ALA A 26 -34.90 -25.85 -23.38
N LEU A 27 -34.52 -26.34 -24.57
CA LEU A 27 -33.14 -26.74 -24.89
C LEU A 27 -32.16 -25.56 -25.01
N LEU A 28 -32.63 -24.38 -25.47
CA LEU A 28 -31.82 -23.16 -25.49
C LEU A 28 -31.56 -22.59 -24.09
N VAL A 29 -32.51 -22.72 -23.15
CA VAL A 29 -32.33 -22.22 -21.77
C VAL A 29 -31.46 -23.15 -20.92
N ALA A 30 -31.48 -24.47 -21.17
CA ALA A 30 -30.64 -25.43 -20.44
C ALA A 30 -29.14 -25.37 -20.81
N GLY A 31 -28.78 -24.76 -21.94
CA GLY A 31 -27.38 -24.52 -22.35
C GLY A 31 -26.76 -23.23 -21.77
N CYS A 32 -27.58 -22.33 -21.22
CA CYS A 32 -27.16 -20.98 -20.82
C CYS A 32 -26.60 -20.88 -19.40
N SER A 33 -26.44 -21.99 -18.66
CA SER A 33 -25.91 -21.95 -17.29
C SER A 33 -24.47 -22.48 -17.15
N HIS A 34 -23.74 -22.71 -18.24
CA HIS A 34 -22.33 -23.08 -18.13
C HIS A 34 -21.43 -21.84 -18.04
N THR A 35 -21.65 -21.02 -17.02
CA THR A 35 -20.56 -20.19 -16.49
C THR A 35 -19.61 -21.14 -15.81
N SER A 36 -18.64 -21.69 -16.54
CA SER A 36 -17.46 -22.25 -15.91
C SER A 36 -16.77 -21.10 -15.18
N GLN A 37 -17.14 -20.92 -13.91
CA GLN A 37 -16.27 -20.26 -12.97
C GLN A 37 -14.98 -21.07 -13.02
N PHE A 38 -13.97 -20.54 -13.71
CA PHE A 38 -12.60 -20.92 -13.38
C PHE A 38 -12.43 -20.46 -11.94
N ALA A 39 -12.74 -21.36 -11.00
CA ALA A 39 -12.36 -21.23 -9.62
C ALA A 39 -10.84 -21.10 -9.68
N GLY A 40 -10.35 -19.87 -9.54
CA GLY A 40 -8.93 -19.60 -9.43
C GLY A 40 -8.44 -20.43 -8.26
N GLN A 41 -7.87 -21.59 -8.56
CA GLN A 41 -7.14 -22.35 -7.56
C GLN A 41 -5.98 -21.46 -7.18
N SER A 42 -6.16 -20.73 -6.07
CA SER A 42 -5.09 -20.09 -5.33
C SER A 42 -4.16 -21.22 -4.92
N GLN A 43 -3.17 -21.52 -5.77
CA GLN A 43 -2.10 -22.44 -5.41
C GLN A 43 -1.42 -21.83 -4.19
N SER A 44 -1.73 -22.40 -3.02
CA SER A 44 -1.14 -21.97 -1.77
C SER A 44 0.36 -22.20 -1.86
N VAL A 45 1.14 -21.12 -1.83
CA VAL A 45 2.56 -21.22 -1.54
C VAL A 45 2.68 -21.89 -0.17
N PRO A 46 3.40 -23.02 -0.02
CA PRO A 46 3.56 -23.65 1.28
C PRO A 46 4.30 -22.68 2.20
N VAL A 47 3.62 -22.21 3.24
CA VAL A 47 4.18 -21.36 4.30
C VAL A 47 4.44 -22.27 5.52
N PRO A 48 5.59 -22.16 6.20
CA PRO A 48 5.84 -22.92 7.42
C PRO A 48 4.76 -22.63 8.48
N THR A 49 4.36 -23.61 9.30
CA THR A 49 3.32 -23.39 10.31
C THR A 49 3.83 -22.63 11.54
N GLN A 50 5.15 -22.57 11.76
CA GLN A 50 5.82 -21.92 12.88
C GLN A 50 7.09 -21.18 12.42
N TRP A 51 7.47 -20.12 13.14
CA TRP A 51 8.72 -19.39 12.92
C TRP A 51 9.89 -20.15 13.54
N GLN A 52 11.05 -20.11 12.90
CA GLN A 52 12.23 -20.83 13.37
C GLN A 52 12.72 -20.32 14.72
N ARG A 53 12.45 -19.04 15.03
CA ARG A 53 12.83 -18.38 16.29
C ARG A 53 11.67 -18.13 17.27
N SER A 54 10.60 -18.92 17.20
CA SER A 54 9.49 -18.82 18.17
C SER A 54 9.97 -19.18 19.58
N ALA A 55 9.91 -18.25 20.53
CA ALA A 55 10.01 -18.60 21.94
C ALA A 55 8.68 -19.21 22.43
N GLU A 56 8.78 -20.13 23.38
CA GLU A 56 7.71 -21.00 23.89
C GLU A 56 6.42 -20.26 24.29
N ALA A 57 5.28 -20.86 23.89
CA ALA A 57 3.89 -20.61 24.32
C ALA A 57 3.53 -19.21 24.83
N ALA A 58 3.67 -18.23 23.94
CA ALA A 58 3.09 -16.91 24.07
C ALA A 58 1.57 -16.87 23.84
N PRO A 59 0.79 -16.03 24.55
CA PRO A 59 -0.59 -15.76 24.15
C PRO A 59 -0.64 -15.09 22.77
N VAL A 60 -1.50 -15.62 21.89
CA VAL A 60 -1.67 -15.13 20.51
C VAL A 60 -2.17 -13.70 20.52
N ALA A 61 -1.38 -12.76 19.99
CA ALA A 61 -1.83 -11.39 19.78
C ALA A 61 -3.02 -11.39 18.81
N SER A 62 -4.10 -10.68 19.13
CA SER A 62 -5.26 -10.61 18.25
C SER A 62 -4.96 -9.70 17.04
N PRO A 63 -5.56 -9.94 15.85
CA PRO A 63 -5.39 -9.04 14.71
C PRO A 63 -5.79 -7.58 15.01
N ALA A 64 -6.73 -7.37 15.93
CA ALA A 64 -7.14 -6.04 16.40
C ALA A 64 -6.00 -5.30 17.13
N ASP A 65 -5.16 -6.03 17.85
CA ASP A 65 -4.01 -5.49 18.59
C ASP A 65 -2.89 -4.95 17.70
N LEU A 66 -2.75 -5.49 16.49
CA LEU A 66 -1.71 -5.08 15.54
C LEU A 66 -2.09 -3.82 14.77
N SER A 67 -3.37 -3.44 14.73
CA SER A 67 -3.85 -2.31 13.94
C SER A 67 -3.35 -0.94 14.40
N ARG A 68 -3.08 -0.78 15.71
CA ARG A 68 -2.53 0.44 16.33
C ARG A 68 -1.35 0.11 17.26
N TRP A 69 -0.45 -0.74 16.78
CA TRP A 69 0.68 -1.25 17.56
C TRP A 69 1.51 -0.15 18.24
N TRP A 70 1.59 1.05 17.65
CA TRP A 70 2.35 2.19 18.19
C TRP A 70 1.83 2.65 19.56
N GLN A 71 0.55 2.44 19.87
CA GLN A 71 -0.01 2.77 21.18
C GLN A 71 0.62 1.93 22.31
N ARG A 72 1.18 0.75 21.98
CA ARG A 72 1.85 -0.13 22.96
C ARG A 72 3.16 0.45 23.48
N PHE A 73 3.76 1.41 22.79
CA PHE A 73 4.95 2.12 23.28
C PHE A 73 4.62 3.09 24.42
N GLY A 74 3.34 3.40 24.66
CA GLY A 74 2.93 4.32 25.73
C GLY A 74 3.36 5.76 25.53
N ASP A 75 3.78 6.15 24.31
CA ASP A 75 4.23 7.50 23.98
C ASP A 75 3.12 8.27 23.24
N ALA A 76 2.49 9.21 23.94
CA ALA A 76 1.39 10.03 23.43
C ALA A 76 1.83 10.98 22.29
N PRO A 77 2.98 11.68 22.37
CA PRO A 77 3.48 12.47 21.23
C PRO A 77 3.69 11.66 19.96
N MET A 78 4.29 10.46 20.05
CA MET A 78 4.49 9.56 18.91
C MET A 78 3.15 9.16 18.29
N THR A 79 2.18 8.80 19.13
CA THR A 79 0.84 8.43 18.68
C THR A 79 0.17 9.59 17.93
N ALA A 80 0.27 10.81 18.47
CA ALA A 80 -0.30 11.99 17.83
C ALA A 80 0.35 12.31 16.47
N LEU A 81 1.68 12.14 16.35
CA LEU A 81 2.38 12.32 15.07
C LEU A 81 1.93 11.29 14.03
N ILE A 82 1.77 10.02 14.43
CA ILE A 82 1.29 8.96 13.53
C ILE A 82 -0.14 9.27 13.07
N ASP A 83 -1.03 9.67 13.98
CA ASP A 83 -2.42 10.01 13.62
C ASP A 83 -2.48 11.23 12.68
N GLN A 84 -1.65 12.25 12.92
CA GLN A 84 -1.53 13.42 12.02
C GLN A 84 -1.01 13.01 10.64
N ALA A 85 0.03 12.17 10.58
CA ALA A 85 0.59 11.69 9.33
C ALA A 85 -0.43 10.87 8.53
N LEU A 86 -1.13 9.93 9.16
CA LEU A 86 -2.17 9.13 8.49
C LEU A 86 -3.31 9.99 7.92
N ALA A 87 -3.58 11.16 8.51
CA ALA A 87 -4.62 12.08 8.04
C ALA A 87 -4.15 12.99 6.89
N ALA A 88 -2.89 13.44 6.89
CA ALA A 88 -2.44 14.54 6.03
C ALA A 88 -1.30 14.18 5.05
N ASN A 89 -0.67 13.01 5.17
CA ASN A 89 0.50 12.68 4.37
C ASN A 89 0.17 12.55 2.86
N PRO A 90 0.93 13.20 1.97
CA PRO A 90 0.71 13.13 0.52
C PRO A 90 0.76 11.72 -0.08
N SER A 91 1.55 10.81 0.46
CA SER A 91 1.63 9.41 -0.04
C SER A 91 0.34 8.65 0.21
N VAL A 92 -0.33 8.89 1.35
CA VAL A 92 -1.66 8.31 1.64
C VAL A 92 -2.72 8.93 0.73
N LEU A 93 -2.69 10.25 0.54
CA LEU A 93 -3.61 10.94 -0.39
C LEU A 93 -3.41 10.46 -1.84
N ASN A 94 -2.17 10.17 -2.24
CA ASN A 94 -1.87 9.56 -3.53
C ASN A 94 -2.47 8.15 -3.65
N ALA A 95 -2.29 7.30 -2.65
CA ALA A 95 -2.88 5.95 -2.64
C ALA A 95 -4.43 6.00 -2.68
N GLN A 96 -5.07 6.95 -2.00
CA GLN A 96 -6.51 7.18 -2.11
C GLN A 96 -6.93 7.64 -3.52
N ALA A 97 -6.13 8.47 -4.19
CA ALA A 97 -6.39 8.87 -5.57
C ALA A 97 -6.25 7.68 -6.54
N VAL A 98 -5.25 6.81 -6.34
CA VAL A 98 -5.08 5.57 -7.11
C VAL A 98 -6.28 4.64 -6.93
N LEU A 99 -6.82 4.51 -5.71
CA LEU A 99 -8.05 3.75 -5.47
C LEU A 99 -9.25 4.33 -6.22
N ARG A 100 -9.45 5.66 -6.18
CA ARG A 100 -10.52 6.32 -6.96
C ARG A 100 -10.35 6.09 -8.46
N GLN A 101 -9.12 6.15 -8.96
CA GLN A 101 -8.81 5.86 -10.36
C GLN A 101 -9.14 4.41 -10.73
N ALA A 102 -8.76 3.44 -9.89
CA ALA A 102 -9.06 2.03 -10.10
C ALA A 102 -10.57 1.76 -10.16
N ARG A 103 -11.35 2.39 -9.27
CA ARG A 103 -12.83 2.32 -9.29
C ARG A 103 -13.41 2.87 -10.59
N ALA A 104 -12.99 4.07 -11.00
CA ALA A 104 -13.45 4.66 -12.26
C ALA A 104 -13.10 3.80 -13.49
N GLN A 105 -11.91 3.19 -13.50
CA GLN A 105 -11.52 2.27 -14.59
C GLN A 105 -12.37 1.00 -14.59
N ARG A 106 -12.69 0.45 -13.42
CA ARG A 106 -13.63 -0.66 -13.28
C ARG A 106 -15.02 -0.27 -13.80
N ASP A 107 -15.50 0.93 -13.50
CA ASP A 107 -16.80 1.42 -13.98
C ASP A 107 -16.82 1.59 -15.50
N VAL A 108 -15.71 2.00 -16.12
CA VAL A 108 -15.57 2.00 -17.59
C VAL A 108 -15.70 0.58 -18.16
N GLN A 109 -15.11 -0.43 -17.50
CA GLN A 109 -15.31 -1.83 -17.93
C GLN A 109 -16.76 -2.28 -17.73
N ALA A 110 -17.40 -1.90 -16.62
CA ALA A 110 -18.78 -2.26 -16.33
C ALA A 110 -19.77 -1.58 -17.30
N ALA A 111 -19.50 -0.35 -17.73
CA ALA A 111 -20.29 0.36 -18.74
C ALA A 111 -20.32 -0.39 -20.08
N GLY A 112 -19.28 -1.17 -20.39
CA GLY A 112 -19.26 -2.04 -21.58
C GLY A 112 -20.33 -3.15 -21.57
N LEU A 113 -20.95 -3.45 -20.42
CA LEU A 113 -22.08 -4.39 -20.33
C LEU A 113 -23.42 -3.75 -20.70
N LEU A 114 -23.48 -2.42 -20.76
CA LEU A 114 -24.69 -1.65 -21.01
C LEU A 114 -24.74 -1.16 -22.47
N PRO A 115 -25.95 -0.82 -22.99
CA PRO A 115 -26.08 -0.12 -24.25
C PRO A 115 -25.38 1.25 -24.20
N SER A 116 -24.66 1.58 -25.26
CA SER A 116 -24.17 2.93 -25.52
C SER A 116 -25.15 3.66 -26.42
N VAL A 117 -25.42 4.94 -26.14
CA VAL A 117 -26.24 5.81 -26.98
C VAL A 117 -25.40 7.03 -27.35
N GLY A 118 -25.29 7.29 -28.65
CA GLY A 118 -24.59 8.44 -29.20
C GLY A 118 -25.53 9.27 -30.05
N SER A 119 -25.23 10.56 -30.18
CA SER A 119 -25.88 11.43 -31.17
C SER A 119 -24.86 11.85 -32.20
N SER A 120 -25.25 11.88 -33.46
CA SER A 120 -24.42 12.32 -34.57
C SER A 120 -25.13 13.41 -35.37
N ALA A 121 -24.37 14.40 -35.83
CA ALA A 121 -24.83 15.41 -36.78
C ALA A 121 -23.73 15.60 -37.83
N GLY A 122 -24.12 15.59 -39.10
CA GLY A 122 -23.19 15.59 -40.22
C GLY A 122 -23.73 16.36 -41.40
N ALA A 123 -22.82 17.05 -42.10
CA ALA A 123 -23.08 17.68 -43.38
C ALA A 123 -22.00 17.23 -44.35
N THR A 124 -22.39 16.50 -45.39
CA THR A 124 -21.49 15.96 -46.40
C THR A 124 -21.87 16.55 -47.74
N ARG A 125 -20.90 17.12 -48.45
CA ARG A 125 -21.04 17.48 -49.86
C ARG A 125 -20.20 16.53 -50.68
N SER A 126 -20.80 15.82 -51.62
CA SER A 126 -20.11 14.86 -52.46
C SER A 126 -20.47 15.06 -53.92
N ARG A 127 -19.50 14.80 -54.79
CA ARG A 127 -19.64 14.80 -56.25
C ARG A 127 -19.16 13.44 -56.76
N SER A 128 -19.94 12.80 -57.64
CA SER A 128 -19.56 11.52 -58.24
C SER A 128 -19.46 11.67 -59.76
N GLY A 129 -18.24 11.52 -60.29
CA GLY A 129 -17.96 11.73 -61.71
C GLY A 129 -18.33 13.13 -62.19
N ASN A 130 -18.97 13.21 -63.37
CA ASN A 130 -19.43 14.47 -63.95
C ASN A 130 -20.75 14.98 -63.34
N ASN A 131 -21.36 14.27 -62.39
CA ASN A 131 -22.63 14.68 -61.80
C ASN A 131 -22.49 15.96 -60.98
N ASP A 132 -23.62 16.63 -60.75
CA ASP A 132 -23.68 17.78 -59.85
C ASP A 132 -23.33 17.38 -58.41
N ALA A 133 -22.76 18.33 -57.69
CA ALA A 133 -22.44 18.14 -56.28
C ALA A 133 -23.76 18.06 -55.48
N SER A 134 -23.91 16.98 -54.72
CA SER A 134 -25.04 16.75 -53.82
C SER A 134 -24.65 17.08 -52.39
N ASN A 135 -25.58 17.69 -51.64
CA ASN A 135 -25.43 17.89 -50.20
C ASN A 135 -26.28 16.85 -49.48
N ARG A 136 -25.77 16.32 -48.37
CA ARG A 136 -26.49 15.47 -47.44
C ARG A 136 -26.29 15.99 -46.04
N TYR A 137 -27.38 16.35 -45.39
CA TYR A 137 -27.42 16.69 -43.98
C TYR A 137 -28.08 15.54 -43.22
N SER A 138 -27.48 15.15 -42.10
CA SER A 138 -27.99 14.08 -41.24
C SER A 138 -27.88 14.48 -39.78
N VAL A 139 -28.93 14.21 -39.01
CA VAL A 139 -28.93 14.34 -37.55
C VAL A 139 -29.56 13.08 -36.99
N GLY A 140 -28.92 12.38 -36.07
CA GLY A 140 -29.44 11.12 -35.56
C GLY A 140 -28.94 10.77 -34.18
N VAL A 141 -29.61 9.77 -33.62
CA VAL A 141 -29.25 9.10 -32.38
C VAL A 141 -29.09 7.62 -32.70
N ASP A 142 -27.97 7.05 -32.29
CA ASP A 142 -27.59 5.67 -32.53
C ASP A 142 -27.37 4.99 -31.18
N ALA A 143 -27.95 3.81 -30.99
CA ALA A 143 -27.72 2.95 -29.84
C ALA A 143 -26.98 1.69 -30.28
N SER A 144 -25.98 1.26 -29.52
CA SER A 144 -25.29 0.00 -29.75
C SER A 144 -25.04 -0.75 -28.45
N TRP A 145 -25.29 -2.06 -28.46
CA TRP A 145 -25.13 -2.94 -27.31
C TRP A 145 -24.58 -4.29 -27.75
N GLU A 146 -23.62 -4.83 -27.01
CA GLU A 146 -23.09 -6.18 -27.19
C GLU A 146 -23.44 -6.99 -25.94
N PRO A 147 -24.52 -7.80 -25.97
CA PRO A 147 -24.87 -8.66 -24.85
C PRO A 147 -23.75 -9.65 -24.54
N ASP A 148 -23.34 -9.73 -23.28
CA ASP A 148 -22.20 -10.56 -22.89
C ASP A 148 -22.59 -12.02 -22.61
N TRP A 149 -22.98 -12.75 -23.65
CA TRP A 149 -23.40 -14.15 -23.50
C TRP A 149 -22.26 -15.11 -23.15
N TRP A 150 -21.05 -14.83 -23.64
CA TRP A 150 -19.89 -15.70 -23.41
C TRP A 150 -19.13 -15.31 -22.14
N GLY A 151 -19.40 -14.15 -21.56
CA GLY A 151 -18.74 -13.65 -20.36
C GLY A 151 -17.44 -12.88 -20.63
N ARG A 152 -17.17 -12.45 -21.87
CA ARG A 152 -15.93 -11.75 -22.22
C ARG A 152 -15.82 -10.44 -21.42
N GLN A 153 -16.88 -9.65 -21.45
CA GLN A 153 -16.91 -8.35 -20.77
C GLN A 153 -17.04 -8.52 -19.26
N GLY A 154 -17.79 -9.51 -18.79
CA GLY A 154 -17.94 -9.85 -17.38
C GLY A 154 -16.63 -10.27 -16.73
N ASN A 155 -15.77 -11.00 -17.44
CA ASN A 155 -14.43 -11.33 -16.92
C ASN A 155 -13.49 -10.11 -16.95
N ALA A 156 -13.66 -9.18 -17.90
CA ALA A 156 -12.96 -7.90 -17.86
C ALA A 156 -13.40 -7.04 -16.65
N VAL A 157 -14.69 -7.07 -16.28
CA VAL A 157 -15.19 -6.44 -15.04
C VAL A 157 -14.61 -7.13 -13.81
N GLN A 158 -14.58 -8.46 -13.77
CA GLN A 158 -13.97 -9.22 -12.67
C GLN A 158 -12.48 -8.89 -12.51
N ALA A 159 -11.75 -8.69 -13.61
CA ALA A 159 -10.37 -8.21 -13.56
C ALA A 159 -10.28 -6.78 -12.98
N GLY A 160 -11.21 -5.90 -13.37
CA GLY A 160 -11.38 -4.56 -12.79
C GLY A 160 -11.66 -4.59 -11.28
N ASP A 161 -12.55 -5.46 -10.82
CA ASP A 161 -12.87 -5.65 -9.40
C ASP A 161 -11.64 -6.10 -8.61
N ALA A 162 -10.88 -7.07 -9.14
CA ALA A 162 -9.64 -7.52 -8.52
C ALA A 162 -8.58 -6.41 -8.47
N ASN A 163 -8.48 -5.56 -9.50
CA ASN A 163 -7.60 -4.39 -9.48
C ASN A 163 -8.02 -3.35 -8.43
N VAL A 164 -9.33 -3.15 -8.20
CA VAL A 164 -9.82 -2.30 -7.10
C VAL A 164 -9.41 -2.87 -5.75
N GLN A 165 -9.55 -4.19 -5.53
CA GLN A 165 -9.11 -4.83 -4.29
C GLN A 165 -7.60 -4.74 -4.09
N ALA A 166 -6.81 -4.87 -5.16
CA ALA A 166 -5.37 -4.60 -5.11
C ALA A 166 -5.06 -3.14 -4.74
N ALA A 167 -5.85 -2.16 -5.22
CA ALA A 167 -5.68 -0.76 -4.85
C ALA A 167 -6.07 -0.49 -3.37
N VAL A 168 -7.10 -1.16 -2.84
CA VAL A 168 -7.45 -1.11 -1.41
C VAL A 168 -6.30 -1.64 -0.56
N ALA A 169 -5.78 -2.83 -0.88
CA ALA A 169 -4.62 -3.40 -0.17
C ALA A 169 -3.36 -2.53 -0.31
N SER A 170 -3.16 -1.84 -1.44
CA SER A 170 -2.06 -0.87 -1.61
C SER A 170 -2.20 0.33 -0.67
N LEU A 171 -3.42 0.84 -0.47
CA LEU A 171 -3.70 1.92 0.48
C LEU A 171 -3.43 1.49 1.93
N GLU A 172 -3.85 0.27 2.30
CA GLU A 172 -3.55 -0.31 3.61
C GLU A 172 -2.03 -0.44 3.81
N GLY A 173 -1.29 -0.88 2.78
CA GLY A 173 0.17 -0.92 2.80
C GLY A 173 0.82 0.45 2.97
N ALA A 174 0.25 1.51 2.37
CA ALA A 174 0.71 2.88 2.56
C ALA A 174 0.53 3.35 4.01
N HIS A 175 -0.58 3.00 4.67
CA HIS A 175 -0.78 3.30 6.10
C HIS A 175 0.26 2.59 6.98
N VAL A 176 0.51 1.29 6.75
CA VAL A 176 1.51 0.51 7.50
C VAL A 176 2.90 1.12 7.34
N ALA A 177 3.31 1.40 6.10
CA ALA A 177 4.62 1.98 5.80
C ALA A 177 4.79 3.35 6.46
N LEU A 178 3.79 4.23 6.36
CA LEU A 178 3.83 5.56 6.93
C LEU A 178 3.89 5.54 8.47
N ALA A 179 3.05 4.72 9.12
CA ALA A 179 3.07 4.60 10.58
C ALA A 179 4.44 4.12 11.09
N ALA A 180 5.04 3.14 10.41
CA ALA A 180 6.39 2.68 10.73
C ALA A 180 7.44 3.77 10.48
N GLU A 181 7.37 4.49 9.36
CA GLU A 181 8.33 5.53 9.02
C GLU A 181 8.30 6.71 10.02
N VAL A 182 7.12 7.13 10.47
CA VAL A 182 6.97 8.15 11.51
C VAL A 182 7.58 7.66 12.83
N ALA A 183 7.26 6.42 13.26
CA ALA A 183 7.80 5.87 14.50
C ALA A 183 9.33 5.75 14.47
N LEU A 184 9.92 5.28 13.35
CA LEU A 184 11.37 5.19 13.17
C LEU A 184 12.05 6.56 13.27
N ASN A 185 11.51 7.57 12.57
CA ASN A 185 12.06 8.93 12.62
C ASN A 185 11.90 9.57 14.02
N TYR A 186 10.83 9.25 14.73
CA TYR A 186 10.61 9.73 16.10
C TYR A 186 11.56 9.06 17.10
N ILE A 187 11.78 7.76 16.99
CA ILE A 187 12.78 7.02 17.80
C ILE A 187 14.19 7.58 17.53
N GLU A 188 14.54 7.84 16.27
CA GLU A 188 15.82 8.46 15.91
C GLU A 188 15.97 9.87 16.50
N LEU A 189 14.91 10.70 16.44
CA LEU A 189 14.91 12.01 17.09
C LEU A 189 15.21 11.89 18.59
N ARG A 190 14.54 10.97 19.30
CA ARG A 190 14.73 10.77 20.75
C ARG A 190 16.12 10.23 21.06
N SER A 191 16.64 9.31 20.25
CA SER A 191 18.02 8.82 20.32
C SER A 191 19.03 9.97 20.18
N LEU A 192 18.87 10.83 19.17
CA LEU A 192 19.75 11.98 18.95
C LEU A 192 19.70 12.99 20.10
N GLN A 193 18.53 13.18 20.72
CA GLN A 193 18.39 14.01 21.91
C GLN A 193 19.17 13.45 23.10
N GLU A 194 19.07 12.14 23.36
CA GLU A 194 19.81 11.46 24.43
C GLU A 194 21.33 11.55 24.19
N ARG A 195 21.78 11.24 22.97
CA ARG A 195 23.20 11.30 22.59
C ARG A 195 23.77 12.71 22.66
N LEU A 196 23.00 13.72 22.26
CA LEU A 196 23.38 15.12 22.39
C LEU A 196 23.51 15.54 23.86
N GLN A 197 22.66 15.02 24.74
CA GLN A 197 22.77 15.27 26.17
C GLN A 197 24.03 14.60 26.75
N ILE A 198 24.28 13.33 26.41
CA ILE A 198 25.50 12.60 26.81
C ILE A 198 26.77 13.38 26.38
N ALA A 199 26.81 13.86 25.13
CA ALA A 199 27.95 14.61 24.60
C ALA A 199 28.15 15.96 25.32
N ARG A 200 27.05 16.65 25.68
CA ARG A 200 27.11 17.91 26.45
C ARG A 200 27.62 17.69 27.87
N ASP A 201 27.14 16.65 28.54
CA ASP A 201 27.54 16.33 29.91
C ASP A 201 29.03 15.98 29.97
N ASN A 202 29.51 15.16 29.02
CA ASN A 202 30.93 14.84 28.89
C ASN A 202 31.78 16.05 28.53
N LEU A 203 31.30 16.94 27.64
CA LEU A 203 32.00 18.17 27.29
C LEU A 203 32.13 19.12 28.49
N ALA A 204 31.12 19.20 29.36
CA ALA A 204 31.18 19.99 30.57
C ALA A 204 32.29 19.50 31.52
N ILE A 205 32.36 18.18 31.75
CA ILE A 205 33.42 17.56 32.57
C ILE A 205 34.80 17.78 31.94
N GLN A 206 34.93 17.64 30.62
CA GLN A 206 36.21 17.82 29.93
C GLN A 206 36.69 19.28 29.97
N ARG A 207 35.78 20.26 29.87
CA ARG A 207 36.11 21.69 30.02
C ARG A 207 36.61 22.03 31.41
N GLU A 208 35.98 21.48 32.45
CA GLU A 208 36.43 21.65 33.83
C GLU A 208 37.84 21.06 34.02
N ASN A 209 38.07 19.83 33.52
CA ASN A 209 39.40 19.22 33.55
C ASN A 209 40.44 20.04 32.79
N GLN A 210 40.10 20.56 31.61
CA GLN A 210 41.00 21.42 30.84
C GLN A 210 41.37 22.68 31.65
N GLN A 211 40.40 23.34 32.28
CA GLN A 211 40.65 24.52 33.10
C GLN A 211 41.56 24.22 34.30
N ILE A 212 41.33 23.09 34.98
CA ILE A 212 42.19 22.64 36.07
C ILE A 212 43.62 22.39 35.58
N THR A 213 43.79 21.72 34.44
CA THR A 213 45.11 21.44 33.85
C THR A 213 45.82 22.75 33.44
N GLU A 214 45.10 23.73 32.90
CA GLU A 214 45.65 25.05 32.57
C GLU A 214 46.14 25.80 33.81
N TRP A 215 45.40 25.79 34.92
CA TRP A 215 45.84 26.38 36.18
C TRP A 215 47.07 25.68 36.75
N ARG A 216 47.13 24.35 36.67
CA ARG A 216 48.30 23.58 37.11
C ARG A 216 49.53 23.87 36.25
N LEU A 217 49.36 24.10 34.95
CA LEU A 217 50.46 24.46 34.05
C LEU A 217 51.03 25.83 34.42
N GLN A 218 50.16 26.82 34.69
CA GLN A 218 50.57 28.15 35.16
C GLN A 218 51.33 28.10 36.50
N ALA A 219 50.96 27.15 37.36
CA ALA A 219 51.67 26.87 38.61
C ALA A 219 52.94 26.02 38.44
N GLY A 220 53.28 25.57 37.22
CA GLY A 220 54.44 24.73 36.94
C GLY A 220 54.32 23.27 37.42
N LEU A 221 53.08 22.79 37.66
CA LEU A 221 52.79 21.47 38.23
C LEU A 221 52.52 20.38 37.18
N VAL A 222 52.31 20.74 35.92
CA VAL A 222 52.07 19.82 34.79
C VAL A 222 52.80 20.31 33.53
N THR A 223 52.90 19.46 32.52
CA THR A 223 53.58 19.78 31.25
C THR A 223 52.66 20.47 30.24
N SER A 224 53.24 21.18 29.26
CA SER A 224 52.46 21.73 28.14
C SER A 224 51.78 20.64 27.31
N LEU A 225 52.35 19.44 27.26
CA LEU A 225 51.77 18.28 26.61
C LEU A 225 50.41 17.92 27.22
N GLU A 226 50.31 17.85 28.55
CA GLU A 226 49.05 17.52 29.24
C GLU A 226 47.96 18.57 28.97
N ALA A 227 48.32 19.86 28.96
CA ALA A 227 47.40 20.94 28.64
C ALA A 227 46.87 20.85 27.19
N GLU A 228 47.75 20.60 26.22
CA GLU A 228 47.34 20.42 24.82
C GLU A 228 46.53 19.14 24.60
N GLN A 229 46.80 18.06 25.34
CA GLN A 229 45.99 16.83 25.32
C GLN A 229 44.58 17.10 25.88
N ALA A 230 44.44 17.84 26.98
CA ALA A 230 43.15 18.23 27.55
C ALA A 230 42.34 19.09 26.56
N ARG A 231 43.01 20.06 25.94
CA ARG A 231 42.43 20.93 24.91
C ARG A 231 41.97 20.15 23.68
N GLN A 232 42.81 19.22 23.21
CA GLN A 232 42.48 18.35 22.06
C GLN A 232 41.26 17.48 22.34
N SER A 233 41.18 16.84 23.51
CA SER A 233 40.04 16.00 23.88
C SER A 233 38.75 16.82 23.97
N THR A 234 38.80 17.99 24.62
CA THR A 234 37.64 18.90 24.74
C THR A 234 37.18 19.38 23.37
N ALA A 235 38.11 19.78 22.50
CA ALA A 235 37.79 20.22 21.13
C ALA A 235 37.17 19.09 20.29
N GLN A 236 37.64 17.84 20.47
CA GLN A 236 37.10 16.68 19.77
C GLN A 236 35.65 16.37 20.17
N THR A 237 35.32 16.41 21.47
CA THR A 237 33.93 16.25 21.93
C THR A 237 33.07 17.44 21.47
N ALA A 238 33.59 18.66 21.55
CA ALA A 238 32.88 19.86 21.08
C ALA A 238 32.54 19.80 19.58
N ALA A 239 33.40 19.18 18.76
CA ALA A 239 33.15 19.00 17.33
C ALA A 239 32.00 18.01 17.02
N GLN A 240 31.62 17.14 17.95
CA GLN A 240 30.49 16.21 17.77
C GLN A 240 29.14 16.90 17.94
N LEU A 241 29.06 17.96 18.75
CA LEU A 241 27.81 18.66 19.05
C LEU A 241 27.12 19.22 17.78
N PRO A 242 27.81 19.96 16.90
CA PRO A 242 27.20 20.47 15.66
C PRO A 242 26.66 19.36 14.74
N ALA A 243 27.34 18.22 14.67
CA ALA A 243 26.89 17.08 13.89
C ALA A 243 25.58 16.50 14.44
N LEU A 244 25.52 16.26 15.76
CA LEU A 244 24.30 15.78 16.44
C LEU A 244 23.15 16.79 16.33
N GLN A 245 23.43 18.09 16.47
CA GLN A 245 22.44 19.15 16.28
C GLN A 245 21.88 19.18 14.86
N SER A 246 22.72 18.98 13.86
CA SER A 246 22.32 18.94 12.45
C SER A 246 21.42 17.73 12.17
N SER A 247 21.79 16.53 12.63
CA SER A 247 20.96 15.32 12.49
C SER A 247 19.62 15.46 13.22
N LEU A 248 19.62 16.13 14.38
CA LEU A 248 18.40 16.39 15.14
C LEU A 248 17.48 17.40 14.42
N ALA A 249 18.03 18.40 13.74
CA ALA A 249 17.24 19.26 12.86
C ALA A 249 16.66 18.48 11.65
N GLN A 250 17.48 17.61 11.04
CA GLN A 250 17.04 16.78 9.90
C GLN A 250 15.89 15.83 10.27
N SER A 251 15.96 15.15 11.42
CA SER A 251 14.88 14.27 11.90
C SER A 251 13.58 15.04 12.19
N ARG A 252 13.66 16.26 12.73
CA ARG A 252 12.48 17.14 12.88
C ARG A 252 11.86 17.52 11.55
N HIS A 253 12.69 17.90 10.56
CA HIS A 253 12.21 18.22 9.23
C HIS A 253 11.55 17.01 8.55
N ALA A 254 12.12 15.81 8.72
CA ALA A 254 11.54 14.57 8.22
C ALA A 254 10.16 14.31 8.84
N LEU A 255 10.00 14.45 10.17
CA LEU A 255 8.71 14.33 10.84
C LEU A 255 7.69 15.37 10.39
N ALA A 256 8.11 16.61 10.12
CA ALA A 256 7.23 17.64 9.58
C ALA A 256 6.70 17.24 8.19
N ILE A 257 7.58 16.77 7.30
CA ILE A 257 7.17 16.30 5.96
C ILE A 257 6.24 15.09 6.07
N LEU A 258 6.55 14.12 6.94
CA LEU A 258 5.71 12.93 7.14
C LEU A 258 4.31 13.28 7.68
N THR A 259 4.20 14.33 8.48
CA THR A 259 2.90 14.85 8.98
C THR A 259 2.22 15.82 8.01
N GLY A 260 2.75 16.01 6.80
CA GLY A 260 2.17 16.90 5.78
C GLY A 260 2.35 18.39 6.08
N GLN A 261 3.34 18.75 6.91
CA GLN A 261 3.62 20.11 7.35
C GLN A 261 4.95 20.63 6.77
N PRO A 262 5.12 21.95 6.61
CA PRO A 262 6.40 22.52 6.19
C PRO A 262 7.48 22.32 7.29
N PRO A 263 8.77 22.23 6.92
CA PRO A 263 9.86 22.19 7.88
C PRO A 263 9.79 23.35 8.89
N GLY A 264 10.00 23.04 10.17
CA GLY A 264 9.93 24.01 11.28
C GLY A 264 8.58 24.05 12.02
N ALA A 265 7.50 23.51 11.44
CA ALA A 265 6.17 23.52 12.08
C ALA A 265 6.11 22.75 13.42
N LEU A 266 6.91 21.69 13.55
CA LEU A 266 6.94 20.84 14.74
C LEU A 266 8.06 21.23 15.75
N ASP A 267 8.83 22.28 15.48
CA ASP A 267 10.03 22.58 16.29
C ASP A 267 9.69 22.83 17.76
N ALA A 268 8.66 23.64 18.04
CA ALA A 268 8.25 23.93 19.42
C ALA A 268 7.77 22.67 20.17
N GLN A 269 7.09 21.75 19.47
CA GLN A 269 6.58 20.51 20.06
C GLN A 269 7.69 19.48 20.30
N LEU A 270 8.69 19.43 19.42
CA LEU A 270 9.78 18.44 19.42
C LEU A 270 11.10 18.98 20.01
N GLN A 271 11.07 20.17 20.59
CA GLN A 271 12.21 20.77 21.28
C GLN A 271 12.47 20.14 22.64
N THR A 272 11.41 19.83 23.39
CA THR A 272 11.52 19.23 24.72
C THR A 272 12.05 17.80 24.62
N VAL A 273 13.16 17.53 25.32
CA VAL A 273 13.72 16.19 25.46
C VAL A 273 12.76 15.32 26.26
N GLN A 274 12.47 14.13 25.74
CA GLN A 274 11.69 13.12 26.44
C GLN A 274 12.41 11.77 26.34
N PRO A 275 12.08 10.81 27.23
CA PRO A 275 12.65 9.47 27.18
C PRO A 275 12.40 8.78 25.84
N LEU A 276 13.30 7.86 25.50
CA LEU A 276 13.11 6.97 24.36
C LEU A 276 11.83 6.12 24.55
N PRO A 277 10.96 6.00 23.53
CA PRO A 277 9.80 5.12 23.59
C PRO A 277 10.25 3.67 23.59
N VAL A 278 9.81 2.90 24.59
CA VAL A 278 10.16 1.47 24.72
C VAL A 278 8.91 0.62 24.57
N ALA A 279 8.96 -0.37 23.68
CA ALA A 279 7.89 -1.34 23.54
C ALA A 279 7.93 -2.37 24.68
N PRO A 280 6.77 -2.87 25.16
CA PRO A 280 6.74 -3.94 26.14
C PRO A 280 7.37 -5.24 25.61
N GLU A 281 8.11 -5.94 26.46
CA GLU A 281 8.87 -7.15 26.11
C GLU A 281 8.00 -8.32 25.63
N GLN A 282 6.71 -8.29 25.99
CA GLN A 282 5.73 -9.36 25.78
C GLN A 282 5.10 -9.34 24.39
N LEU A 283 5.85 -8.99 23.33
CA LEU A 283 5.45 -9.39 21.98
C LEU A 283 5.68 -10.89 21.84
N ALA A 284 4.83 -11.63 22.55
CA ALA A 284 4.96 -13.04 22.76
C ALA A 284 4.57 -13.69 21.42
N MET A 285 5.58 -14.26 20.76
CA MET A 285 5.51 -14.76 19.40
C MET A 285 4.84 -16.13 19.35
N ALA A 286 3.55 -16.13 19.08
CA ALA A 286 2.83 -17.29 18.57
C ALA A 286 1.88 -16.86 17.44
N LEU A 287 2.39 -16.10 16.47
CA LEU A 287 1.64 -15.81 15.25
C LEU A 287 1.94 -16.93 14.25
N PRO A 288 0.95 -17.77 13.85
CA PRO A 288 1.13 -18.74 12.78
C PRO A 288 1.62 -18.02 11.53
N ALA A 289 2.54 -18.58 10.75
CA ALA A 289 3.02 -17.86 9.57
C ALA A 289 1.92 -17.62 8.51
N ASP A 290 0.77 -18.31 8.63
CA ASP A 290 -0.45 -17.99 7.88
C ASP A 290 -0.97 -16.56 8.12
N THR A 291 -0.58 -15.88 9.22
CA THR A 291 -0.88 -14.46 9.43
C THR A 291 -0.21 -13.57 8.39
N LEU A 292 0.83 -14.03 7.71
CA LEU A 292 1.43 -13.29 6.59
C LEU A 292 0.46 -13.03 5.43
N ARG A 293 -0.59 -13.86 5.28
CA ARG A 293 -1.64 -13.63 4.29
C ARG A 293 -2.41 -12.34 4.55
N GLN A 294 -2.38 -11.83 5.78
CA GLN A 294 -3.00 -10.57 6.13
C GLN A 294 -2.14 -9.37 5.72
N ARG A 295 -0.85 -9.55 5.36
CA ARG A 295 -0.02 -8.43 4.97
C ARG A 295 -0.58 -7.75 3.70
N PRO A 296 -0.68 -6.42 3.67
CA PRO A 296 -1.26 -5.72 2.53
C PRO A 296 -0.49 -5.97 1.21
N ASP A 297 0.83 -6.05 1.24
CA ASP A 297 1.66 -6.32 0.06
C ASP A 297 1.42 -7.72 -0.55
N VAL A 298 1.24 -8.74 0.30
CA VAL A 298 0.86 -10.09 -0.13
C VAL A 298 -0.53 -10.09 -0.77
N ARG A 299 -1.50 -9.41 -0.15
CA ARG A 299 -2.87 -9.26 -0.68
C ARG A 299 -2.90 -8.52 -2.01
N VAL A 300 -2.05 -7.50 -2.20
CA VAL A 300 -1.89 -6.83 -3.51
C VAL A 300 -1.52 -7.83 -4.59
N GLN A 301 -0.52 -8.68 -4.34
CA GLN A 301 -0.08 -9.65 -5.35
C GLN A 301 -1.10 -10.77 -5.57
N GLU A 302 -1.81 -11.21 -4.52
CA GLU A 302 -2.90 -12.16 -4.65
C GLU A 302 -4.01 -11.63 -5.57
N HIS A 303 -4.46 -10.39 -5.35
CA HIS A 303 -5.47 -9.76 -6.21
C HIS A 303 -4.96 -9.53 -7.64
N LYS A 304 -3.67 -9.26 -7.85
CA LYS A 304 -3.07 -9.20 -9.19
C LYS A 304 -3.09 -10.54 -9.91
N VAL A 305 -2.89 -11.66 -9.21
CA VAL A 305 -3.05 -13.01 -9.79
C VAL A 305 -4.50 -13.22 -10.23
N VAL A 306 -5.48 -12.85 -9.38
CA VAL A 306 -6.91 -12.95 -9.73
C VAL A 306 -7.23 -12.10 -10.97
N ALA A 307 -6.73 -10.86 -11.03
CA ALA A 307 -6.93 -9.99 -12.19
C ALA A 307 -6.31 -10.57 -13.47
N ALA A 308 -5.10 -11.14 -13.39
CA ALA A 308 -4.44 -11.76 -14.54
C ALA A 308 -5.21 -12.98 -15.05
N VAL A 309 -5.73 -13.83 -14.16
CA VAL A 309 -6.56 -14.99 -14.53
C VAL A 309 -7.87 -14.54 -15.19
N ALA A 310 -8.51 -13.50 -14.67
CA ALA A 310 -9.73 -12.93 -15.28
C ALA A 310 -9.46 -12.29 -16.66
N ASN A 311 -8.30 -11.66 -16.86
CA ASN A 311 -7.89 -11.17 -18.18
C ASN A 311 -7.62 -12.30 -19.18
N LEU A 312 -6.97 -13.38 -18.74
CA LEU A 312 -6.78 -14.57 -19.58
C LEU A 312 -8.13 -15.16 -20.01
N SER A 313 -9.06 -15.34 -19.07
CA SER A 313 -10.36 -15.92 -19.35
C SER A 313 -11.23 -15.01 -20.24
N ALA A 314 -11.10 -13.68 -20.12
CA ALA A 314 -11.71 -12.73 -21.07
C ALA A 314 -11.10 -12.88 -22.48
N GLN A 315 -9.79 -13.06 -22.57
CA GLN A 315 -9.08 -13.21 -23.84
C GLN A 315 -9.36 -14.56 -24.53
N GLU A 316 -9.55 -15.64 -23.77
CA GLU A 316 -10.00 -16.94 -24.29
C GLU A 316 -11.41 -16.83 -24.89
N ARG A 317 -12.27 -16.03 -24.26
CA ARG A 317 -13.65 -15.78 -24.74
C ARG A 317 -13.72 -14.95 -26.02
N ALA A 318 -12.64 -14.26 -26.40
CA ALA A 318 -12.56 -13.52 -27.66
C ALA A 318 -12.57 -14.43 -28.90
N ASN A 319 -12.44 -15.75 -28.73
CA ASN A 319 -12.59 -16.72 -29.82
C ASN A 319 -14.06 -17.09 -30.12
N PHE A 320 -15.01 -16.69 -29.28
CA PHE A 320 -16.43 -16.96 -29.51
C PHE A 320 -17.10 -15.84 -30.33
N PRO A 321 -18.22 -16.14 -31.01
CA PRO A 321 -18.96 -15.13 -31.78
C PRO A 321 -19.48 -13.99 -30.90
N SER A 322 -19.39 -12.73 -31.32
CA SER A 322 -20.04 -11.60 -30.65
C SER A 322 -21.36 -11.24 -31.34
N LEU A 323 -22.41 -11.01 -30.55
CA LEU A 323 -23.66 -10.42 -31.05
C LEU A 323 -23.65 -8.92 -30.75
N ARG A 324 -23.79 -8.11 -31.80
CA ARG A 324 -24.07 -6.69 -31.69
C ARG A 324 -25.51 -6.39 -32.05
N LEU A 325 -26.18 -5.69 -31.15
CA LEU A 325 -27.49 -5.07 -31.38
C LEU A 325 -27.25 -3.59 -31.64
N SER A 326 -27.73 -3.09 -32.76
CA SER A 326 -27.70 -1.67 -33.08
C SER A 326 -29.10 -1.17 -33.41
N GLY A 327 -29.38 0.06 -32.99
CA GLY A 327 -30.59 0.78 -33.36
C GLY A 327 -30.21 2.19 -33.76
N SER A 328 -30.87 2.76 -34.76
CA SER A 328 -30.70 4.16 -35.13
C SER A 328 -32.02 4.84 -35.40
N LEU A 329 -32.11 6.10 -35.01
CA LEU A 329 -33.20 7.02 -35.30
C LEU A 329 -32.57 8.31 -35.80
N GLY A 330 -32.81 8.66 -37.05
CA GLY A 330 -32.18 9.83 -37.66
C GLY A 330 -33.07 10.55 -38.66
N LEU A 331 -32.70 11.79 -38.93
CA LEU A 331 -33.24 12.65 -39.96
C LEU A 331 -32.20 12.76 -41.07
N GLY A 332 -32.63 12.63 -42.32
CA GLY A 332 -31.79 12.83 -43.50
C GLY A 332 -32.43 13.74 -44.52
N ALA A 333 -31.67 14.72 -45.04
CA ALA A 333 -32.18 15.64 -46.05
C ALA A 333 -31.09 16.15 -47.01
N LEU A 334 -31.50 16.60 -48.20
CA LEU A 334 -30.62 17.24 -49.19
C LEU A 334 -30.44 18.75 -48.96
N THR A 335 -31.31 19.35 -48.16
CA THR A 335 -31.25 20.76 -47.74
C THR A 335 -31.50 20.88 -46.24
N VAL A 336 -30.98 21.94 -45.62
CA VAL A 336 -31.13 22.17 -44.18
C VAL A 336 -32.61 22.38 -43.80
N GLY A 337 -33.37 23.14 -44.59
CA GLY A 337 -34.79 23.38 -44.33
C GLY A 337 -35.68 22.14 -44.47
N ALA A 338 -35.23 21.11 -45.19
CA ALA A 338 -35.97 19.86 -45.30
C ALA A 338 -35.77 18.94 -44.07
N LEU A 339 -34.76 19.17 -43.23
CA LEU A 339 -34.57 18.39 -41.99
C LEU A 339 -35.74 18.55 -41.01
N THR A 340 -36.41 19.71 -41.02
CA THR A 340 -37.55 20.00 -40.15
C THR A 340 -38.89 19.52 -40.71
N ASN A 341 -38.91 19.02 -41.95
CA ASN A 341 -40.11 18.45 -42.55
C ASN A 341 -40.24 17.00 -42.07
N GLY A 342 -41.38 16.62 -41.48
CA GLY A 342 -41.60 15.30 -40.85
C GLY A 342 -41.39 14.06 -41.73
N ALA A 343 -41.17 14.24 -43.04
CA ALA A 343 -40.87 13.18 -44.00
C ALA A 343 -39.38 12.74 -44.02
N SER A 344 -38.51 13.34 -43.21
CA SER A 344 -37.07 13.03 -43.19
C SER A 344 -36.63 11.95 -42.20
N VAL A 345 -37.57 11.31 -41.49
CA VAL A 345 -37.28 10.31 -40.44
C VAL A 345 -36.90 8.94 -41.01
N ALA A 346 -35.77 8.41 -40.57
CA ALA A 346 -35.29 7.06 -40.85
C ALA A 346 -35.00 6.32 -39.53
N THR A 347 -35.57 5.13 -39.37
CA THR A 347 -35.35 4.25 -38.21
C THR A 347 -34.81 2.90 -38.65
N SER A 348 -33.85 2.34 -37.92
CA SER A 348 -33.39 0.97 -38.16
C SER A 348 -33.08 0.24 -36.86
N ILE A 349 -33.30 -1.07 -36.84
CA ILE A 349 -32.84 -1.99 -35.79
C ILE A 349 -32.15 -3.14 -36.51
N ALA A 350 -30.93 -3.46 -36.10
CA ALA A 350 -30.13 -4.52 -36.68
C ALA A 350 -29.47 -5.37 -35.59
N ALA A 351 -29.31 -6.66 -35.89
CA ALA A 351 -28.56 -7.59 -35.08
C ALA A 351 -27.48 -8.22 -35.97
N GLY A 352 -26.22 -8.16 -35.56
CA GLY A 352 -25.08 -8.73 -36.26
C GLY A 352 -24.36 -9.73 -35.39
N LEU A 353 -24.25 -10.97 -35.86
CA LEU A 353 -23.39 -11.99 -35.24
C LEU A 353 -22.09 -12.07 -36.03
N SER A 354 -20.95 -11.90 -35.36
CA SER A 354 -19.63 -11.95 -36.00
C SER A 354 -18.70 -12.88 -35.24
N ALA A 355 -17.89 -13.66 -35.95
CA ALA A 355 -16.88 -14.55 -35.35
C ALA A 355 -15.59 -14.52 -36.17
N PRO A 356 -14.41 -14.46 -35.54
CA PRO A 356 -13.15 -14.57 -36.25
C PRO A 356 -12.96 -16.00 -36.76
N LEU A 357 -12.91 -16.19 -38.09
CA LEU A 357 -12.62 -17.50 -38.70
C LEU A 357 -11.12 -17.74 -38.89
N PHE A 358 -10.39 -16.69 -39.27
CA PHE A 358 -8.95 -16.71 -39.47
C PHE A 358 -8.37 -15.32 -39.16
N ASP A 359 -7.42 -15.26 -38.24
CA ASP A 359 -6.79 -14.03 -37.77
C ASP A 359 -5.25 -14.08 -37.85
N GLY A 360 -4.70 -15.02 -38.62
CA GLY A 360 -3.26 -15.24 -38.71
C GLY A 360 -2.60 -15.72 -37.40
N GLY A 361 -3.38 -16.19 -36.42
CA GLY A 361 -2.88 -16.64 -35.12
C GLY A 361 -2.77 -15.54 -34.07
N ALA A 362 -3.32 -14.35 -34.31
CA ALA A 362 -3.26 -13.22 -33.39
C ALA A 362 -3.89 -13.53 -32.02
N ASN A 363 -5.07 -14.14 -31.97
CA ASN A 363 -5.74 -14.51 -30.73
C ASN A 363 -4.97 -15.60 -29.96
N ARG A 364 -4.38 -16.57 -30.66
CA ARG A 364 -3.50 -17.56 -30.03
C ARG A 364 -2.27 -16.90 -29.41
N ALA A 365 -1.67 -15.91 -30.07
CA ALA A 365 -0.56 -15.14 -29.52
C ALA A 365 -0.98 -14.31 -28.29
N LYS A 366 -2.16 -13.67 -28.32
CA LYS A 366 -2.71 -12.94 -27.17
C LYS A 366 -2.99 -13.85 -25.98
N ILE A 367 -3.55 -15.04 -26.19
CA ILE A 367 -3.78 -16.03 -25.12
C ILE A 367 -2.44 -16.46 -24.51
N ARG A 368 -1.43 -16.79 -25.33
CA ARG A 368 -0.08 -17.12 -24.84
C ARG A 368 0.54 -15.97 -24.04
N ALA A 369 0.36 -14.72 -24.47
CA ALA A 369 0.81 -13.55 -23.73
C ALA A 369 0.09 -13.42 -22.36
N GLN A 370 -1.23 -13.66 -22.30
CA GLN A 370 -1.98 -13.64 -21.04
C GLN A 370 -1.62 -14.81 -20.12
N GLN A 371 -1.33 -16.00 -20.66
CA GLN A 371 -0.82 -17.13 -19.89
C GLN A 371 0.52 -16.79 -19.23
N ALA A 372 1.44 -16.17 -19.97
CA ALA A 372 2.70 -15.69 -19.42
C ALA A 372 2.50 -14.59 -18.37
N ALA A 373 1.52 -13.69 -18.55
CA ALA A 373 1.18 -12.68 -17.55
C ALA A 373 0.64 -13.29 -16.24
N VAL A 374 -0.16 -14.36 -16.31
CA VAL A 374 -0.61 -15.13 -15.13
C VAL A 374 0.58 -15.77 -14.42
N GLU A 375 1.49 -16.40 -15.16
CA GLU A 375 2.71 -17.00 -14.59
C GLU A 375 3.57 -15.94 -13.90
N GLN A 376 3.78 -14.79 -14.55
CA GLN A 376 4.50 -13.64 -13.98
C GLN A 376 3.85 -13.18 -12.66
N ALA A 377 2.52 -13.05 -12.62
CA ALA A 377 1.81 -12.66 -11.41
C ALA A 377 1.98 -13.69 -10.27
N ARG A 378 1.96 -14.99 -10.58
CA ARG A 378 2.19 -16.06 -9.59
C ARG A 378 3.61 -16.04 -9.05
N ILE A 379 4.60 -15.81 -9.90
CA ILE A 379 6.00 -15.68 -9.50
C ILE A 379 6.18 -14.46 -8.59
N ALA A 380 5.57 -13.33 -8.95
CA ALA A 380 5.59 -12.11 -8.13
C ALA A 380 4.96 -12.36 -6.74
N TYR A 381 3.80 -13.01 -6.69
CA TYR A 381 3.17 -13.41 -5.43
C TYR A 381 4.09 -14.29 -4.57
N ARG A 382 4.68 -15.35 -5.16
CA ARG A 382 5.63 -16.22 -4.44
C ARG A 382 6.85 -15.45 -3.93
N SER A 383 7.41 -14.55 -4.73
CA SER A 383 8.53 -13.70 -4.32
C SER A 383 8.16 -12.84 -3.13
N THR A 384 7.01 -12.17 -3.16
CA THR A 384 6.54 -11.32 -2.05
C THR A 384 6.30 -12.12 -0.78
N VAL A 385 5.75 -13.34 -0.86
CA VAL A 385 5.60 -14.22 0.30
C VAL A 385 6.95 -14.62 0.90
N LEU A 386 7.95 -14.96 0.06
CA LEU A 386 9.30 -15.30 0.53
C LEU A 386 10.01 -14.09 1.16
N THR A 387 9.90 -12.91 0.55
CA THR A 387 10.43 -11.66 1.14
C THR A 387 9.75 -11.35 2.47
N ALA A 388 8.43 -11.53 2.57
CA ALA A 388 7.70 -11.31 3.80
C ALA A 388 8.13 -12.25 4.94
N LEU A 389 8.39 -13.53 4.62
CA LEU A 389 8.97 -14.49 5.56
C LEU A 389 10.35 -14.05 6.02
N GLN A 390 11.22 -13.66 5.08
CA GLN A 390 12.56 -13.20 5.38
C GLN A 390 12.56 -11.97 6.30
N GLU A 391 11.74 -10.96 6.01
CA GLU A 391 11.65 -9.73 6.82
C GLU A 391 11.27 -10.00 8.27
N VAL A 392 10.41 -10.99 8.54
CA VAL A 392 10.06 -11.38 9.90
C VAL A 392 11.23 -12.07 10.59
N GLU A 393 11.84 -13.08 9.97
CA GLU A 393 12.98 -13.80 10.54
C GLU A 393 14.19 -12.87 10.79
N ASP A 394 14.48 -11.95 9.87
CA ASP A 394 15.53 -10.95 10.02
C ASP A 394 15.23 -9.99 11.18
N ALA A 395 13.98 -9.50 11.30
CA ALA A 395 13.57 -8.62 12.40
C ALA A 395 13.65 -9.32 13.77
N LEU A 396 13.29 -10.61 13.85
CA LEU A 396 13.42 -11.41 15.06
C LEU A 396 14.88 -11.64 15.44
N ALA A 397 15.72 -11.96 14.45
CA ALA A 397 17.14 -12.17 14.65
C ALA A 397 17.83 -10.90 15.16
N GLN A 398 17.50 -9.75 14.56
CA GLN A 398 18.04 -8.45 14.93
C GLN A 398 17.61 -8.07 16.35
N LEU A 399 16.32 -8.17 16.66
CA LEU A 399 15.79 -7.85 17.99
C LEU A 399 16.44 -8.70 19.10
N GLN A 400 16.64 -10.00 18.84
CA GLN A 400 17.31 -10.88 19.80
C GLN A 400 18.78 -10.48 19.99
N GLY A 401 19.50 -10.26 18.89
CA GLY A 401 20.92 -9.87 18.93
C GLY A 401 21.15 -8.53 19.63
N ASP A 402 20.32 -7.53 19.36
CA ASP A 402 20.45 -6.20 19.98
C ASP A 402 20.05 -6.22 21.47
N LYS A 403 19.14 -7.09 21.90
CA LYS A 403 18.87 -7.33 23.33
C LYS A 403 20.06 -7.95 24.04
N GLU A 404 20.65 -9.01 23.50
CA GLU A 404 21.86 -9.65 24.06
C GLU A 404 23.04 -8.67 24.11
N ARG A 405 23.19 -7.86 23.06
CA ARG A 405 24.19 -6.79 22.99
C ARG A 405 23.98 -5.73 24.07
N LEU A 406 22.75 -5.28 24.30
CA LEU A 406 22.46 -4.26 25.32
C LEU A 406 22.89 -4.72 26.72
N VAL A 407 22.65 -5.99 27.06
CA VAL A 407 23.07 -6.56 28.35
C VAL A 407 24.58 -6.41 28.56
N GLN A 408 25.39 -6.74 27.56
CA GLN A 408 26.85 -6.62 27.65
C GLN A 408 27.32 -5.16 27.66
N LEU A 409 26.68 -4.29 26.89
CA LEU A 409 27.01 -2.87 26.85
C LEU A 409 26.70 -2.15 28.18
N LEU A 410 25.65 -2.57 28.90
CA LEU A 410 25.36 -2.03 30.23
C LEU A 410 26.46 -2.37 31.23
N VAL A 411 26.97 -3.60 31.22
CA VAL A 411 28.13 -4.01 32.04
C VAL A 411 29.37 -3.20 31.67
N ALA A 412 29.64 -3.02 30.37
CA ALA A 412 30.76 -2.21 29.89
C ALA A 412 30.64 -0.73 30.31
N GLN A 413 29.45 -0.15 30.23
CA GLN A 413 29.18 1.23 30.66
C GLN A 413 29.43 1.42 32.17
N GLU A 414 28.97 0.48 32.99
CA GLU A 414 29.18 0.50 34.43
C GLU A 414 30.68 0.40 34.77
N ALA A 415 31.39 -0.56 34.16
CA ALA A 415 32.82 -0.73 34.34
C ALA A 415 33.61 0.52 33.90
N ALA A 416 33.26 1.09 32.74
CA ALA A 416 33.89 2.32 32.23
C ALA A 416 33.63 3.52 33.15
N ARG A 417 32.43 3.61 33.76
CA ARG A 417 32.09 4.67 34.72
C ARG A 417 32.96 4.54 35.97
N ASN A 418 33.09 3.34 36.52
CA ASN A 418 33.92 3.07 37.68
C ASN A 418 35.41 3.33 37.38
N ALA A 419 35.89 2.91 36.21
CA ALA A 419 37.27 3.16 35.78
C ALA A 419 37.58 4.67 35.66
N SER A 420 36.66 5.46 35.08
CA SER A 420 36.82 6.91 34.99
C SER A 420 36.85 7.58 36.37
N LEU A 421 36.00 7.15 37.30
CA LEU A 421 35.97 7.66 38.67
C LEU A 421 37.28 7.35 39.42
N LEU A 422 37.78 6.11 39.32
CA LEU A 422 39.05 5.71 39.93
C LEU A 422 40.25 6.44 39.30
N ALA A 423 40.27 6.59 37.97
CA ALA A 423 41.33 7.31 37.28
C ALA A 423 41.43 8.76 37.74
N ASN A 424 40.29 9.45 37.86
CA ASN A 424 40.24 10.81 38.40
C ASN A 424 40.80 10.91 39.83
N GLN A 425 40.40 10.00 40.72
CA GLN A 425 40.89 9.97 42.12
C GLN A 425 42.39 9.69 42.23
N ARG A 426 42.91 8.78 41.40
CA ARG A 426 44.33 8.45 41.37
C ARG A 426 45.16 9.58 40.76
N TYR A 427 44.65 10.25 39.74
CA TYR A 427 45.30 11.42 39.14
C TYR A 427 45.37 12.60 40.12
N SER A 428 44.29 12.90 40.84
CA SER A 428 44.31 13.93 41.88
C SER A 428 45.31 13.64 43.00
N SER A 429 45.62 12.35 43.22
CA SER A 429 46.61 11.88 44.20
C SER A 429 48.03 11.72 43.62
N GLY A 430 48.24 12.04 42.33
CA GLY A 430 49.55 11.91 41.67
C GLY A 430 50.01 10.48 41.40
N LEU A 431 49.10 9.50 41.40
CA LEU A 431 49.41 8.07 41.27
C LEU A 431 49.36 7.55 39.82
N VAL A 432 48.80 8.31 38.89
CA VAL A 432 48.69 7.96 37.45
C VAL A 432 48.83 9.21 36.60
N ASP A 433 49.22 9.05 35.34
CA ASP A 433 49.35 10.14 34.38
C ASP A 433 47.98 10.60 33.86
N PHE A 434 47.91 11.86 33.41
CA PHE A 434 46.68 12.46 32.86
C PHE A 434 46.13 11.69 31.65
N GLN A 435 47.00 11.04 30.88
CA GLN A 435 46.61 10.18 29.76
C GLN A 435 45.62 9.07 30.18
N THR A 436 45.80 8.48 31.37
CA THR A 436 44.88 7.45 31.90
C THR A 436 43.48 8.02 32.16
N VAL A 437 43.41 9.27 32.62
CA VAL A 437 42.13 9.98 32.81
C VAL A 437 41.43 10.20 31.47
N LEU A 438 42.16 10.70 30.46
CA LEU A 438 41.60 10.93 29.13
C LEU A 438 41.10 9.62 28.48
N ASP A 439 41.87 8.54 28.58
CA ASP A 439 41.52 7.26 27.96
C ASP A 439 40.29 6.62 28.63
N THR A 440 40.19 6.70 29.96
CA THR A 440 39.00 6.21 30.68
C THR A 440 37.76 7.06 30.39
N GLN A 441 37.90 8.39 30.27
CA GLN A 441 36.79 9.28 29.88
C GLN A 441 36.31 9.01 28.45
N ARG A 442 37.23 8.82 27.49
CA ARG A 442 36.88 8.45 26.10
C ARG A 442 36.15 7.11 26.05
N THR A 443 36.61 6.14 26.83
CA THR A 443 35.98 4.81 26.93
C THR A 443 34.58 4.90 27.53
N LEU A 444 34.38 5.74 28.56
CA LEU A 444 33.07 5.99 29.16
C LEU A 444 32.11 6.64 28.15
N LEU A 445 32.53 7.70 27.46
CA LEU A 445 31.71 8.38 26.45
C LEU A 445 31.30 7.41 25.34
N SER A 446 32.24 6.62 24.80
CA SER A 446 31.95 5.62 23.77
C SER A 446 31.00 4.51 24.25
N SER A 447 31.13 4.08 25.50
CA SER A 447 30.24 3.08 26.10
C SER A 447 28.83 3.63 26.33
N GLN A 448 28.71 4.90 26.76
CA GLN A 448 27.43 5.59 26.91
C GLN A 448 26.71 5.75 25.56
N ASP A 449 27.43 6.18 24.51
CA ASP A 449 26.87 6.31 23.16
C ASP A 449 26.42 4.95 22.60
N SER A 450 27.19 3.88 22.86
CA SER A 450 26.82 2.52 22.46
C SER A 450 25.54 2.03 23.15
N VAL A 451 25.38 2.27 24.45
CA VAL A 451 24.14 1.92 25.18
C VAL A 451 22.95 2.70 24.63
N ALA A 452 23.08 4.02 24.44
CA ALA A 452 21.99 4.86 23.93
C ALA A 452 21.56 4.42 22.52
N SER A 453 22.52 4.20 21.62
CA SER A 453 22.24 3.75 20.25
C SER A 453 21.62 2.34 20.20
N THR A 454 22.08 1.39 21.03
CA THR A 454 21.48 0.04 21.07
C THR A 454 20.08 0.04 21.67
N ARG A 455 19.76 0.90 22.65
CA ARG A 455 18.38 1.06 23.14
C ARG A 455 17.43 1.56 22.03
N ALA A 456 17.90 2.52 21.22
CA ALA A 456 17.17 3.00 20.05
C ALA A 456 17.01 1.91 18.98
N ALA A 457 18.03 1.07 18.79
CA ALA A 457 17.99 -0.08 17.88
C ALA A 457 16.91 -1.09 18.29
N ILE A 458 16.84 -1.49 19.57
CA ILE A 458 15.79 -2.40 20.07
C ILE A 458 14.38 -1.84 19.80
N SER A 459 14.18 -0.54 20.07
CA SER A 459 12.90 0.12 19.83
C SER A 459 12.54 0.16 18.33
N THR A 460 13.54 0.41 17.49
CA THR A 460 13.46 0.34 16.02
C THR A 460 13.12 -1.08 15.53
N ASP A 461 13.72 -2.11 16.12
CA ASP A 461 13.47 -3.50 15.74
C ASP A 461 12.07 -3.95 16.12
N HIS A 462 11.52 -3.45 17.22
CA HIS A 462 10.09 -3.64 17.52
C HIS A 462 9.20 -3.03 16.44
N VAL A 463 9.48 -1.80 15.96
CA VAL A 463 8.74 -1.19 14.84
C VAL A 463 8.85 -2.03 13.57
N ARG A 464 10.06 -2.49 13.23
CA ARG A 464 10.30 -3.35 12.06
C ARG A 464 9.54 -4.66 12.16
N LEU A 465 9.52 -5.29 13.33
CA LEU A 465 8.77 -6.52 13.57
C LEU A 465 7.26 -6.31 13.40
N TYR A 466 6.69 -5.25 13.98
CA TYR A 466 5.28 -4.93 13.80
C TYR A 466 4.93 -4.69 12.33
N LYS A 467 5.79 -3.96 11.59
CA LYS A 467 5.63 -3.74 10.15
C LYS A 467 5.70 -5.06 9.36
N ALA A 468 6.69 -5.91 9.64
CA ALA A 468 6.89 -7.19 8.95
C ALA A 468 5.73 -8.17 9.17
N LEU A 469 5.09 -8.11 10.34
CA LEU A 469 3.87 -8.88 10.65
C LEU A 469 2.60 -8.31 9.99
N GLY A 470 2.71 -7.17 9.29
CA GLY A 470 1.57 -6.49 8.67
C GLY A 470 0.70 -5.71 9.65
N GLY A 471 1.23 -5.25 10.78
CA GLY A 471 0.51 -4.37 11.71
C GLY A 471 0.40 -2.94 11.20
N GLY A 472 -0.61 -2.20 11.67
CA GLY A 472 -0.79 -0.77 11.39
C GLY A 472 -1.88 -0.43 10.37
N TRP A 473 -2.71 -1.40 10.00
CA TRP A 473 -3.89 -1.18 9.16
C TRP A 473 -5.12 -1.88 9.77
N GLN A 474 -6.31 -1.42 9.36
CA GLN A 474 -7.60 -2.04 9.64
C GLN A 474 -8.27 -2.36 8.31
N PRO A 475 -9.02 -3.46 8.18
CA PRO A 475 -9.78 -3.73 6.97
C PRO A 475 -10.63 -2.53 6.60
N LEU A 476 -10.39 -2.03 5.39
CA LEU A 476 -11.28 -1.09 4.77
C LEU A 476 -12.38 -1.86 4.04
N ASP A 477 -13.60 -1.35 4.08
CA ASP A 477 -14.68 -1.86 3.24
C ASP A 477 -14.43 -1.52 1.77
N THR A 478 -15.29 -2.02 0.88
CA THR A 478 -15.20 -1.75 -0.56
C THR A 478 -15.30 -0.27 -0.91
N ASP A 479 -15.83 0.56 -0.01
CA ASP A 479 -15.97 2.02 -0.13
C ASP A 479 -14.75 2.78 0.40
N GLY A 480 -13.81 2.09 1.07
CA GLY A 480 -12.58 2.66 1.62
C GLY A 480 -12.77 3.24 3.03
N GLN A 481 -13.88 2.92 3.69
CA GLN A 481 -14.15 3.27 5.08
C GLN A 481 -13.70 2.15 6.02
N ARG A 482 -13.42 2.46 7.29
CA ARG A 482 -12.97 1.47 8.26
C ARG A 482 -14.12 0.52 8.60
N VAL A 483 -13.91 -0.79 8.46
CA VAL A 483 -14.87 -1.80 8.90
C VAL A 483 -15.03 -1.69 10.43
N GLY A 484 -16.19 -1.21 10.89
CA GLY A 484 -16.51 -1.03 12.32
C GLY A 484 -16.76 0.41 12.78
N SER A 485 -16.59 1.43 11.92
CA SER A 485 -17.14 2.77 12.22
C SER A 485 -18.65 2.77 11.96
N SER A 486 -19.43 2.23 12.91
CA SER A 486 -20.85 2.57 12.97
C SER A 486 -20.94 4.08 13.20
N THR A 487 -21.25 4.82 12.15
CA THR A 487 -21.75 6.18 12.28
C THR A 487 -23.07 6.05 13.05
N PRO A 488 -23.25 6.66 14.22
CA PRO A 488 -24.59 6.74 14.78
C PRO A 488 -25.41 7.58 13.79
N ALA A 489 -26.41 6.95 13.20
CA ALA A 489 -27.39 7.62 12.36
C ALA A 489 -27.95 8.80 13.15
N THR A 490 -27.66 10.01 12.69
CA THR A 490 -28.30 11.22 13.19
C THR A 490 -29.69 11.23 12.57
N LEU A 491 -30.71 11.21 13.43
CA LEU A 491 -32.11 11.46 13.11
C LEU A 491 -32.31 12.87 12.59
#